data_AF-A0A929CGF3-F1
#
_entry.id   AF-A0A929CGF3-F1
#
_cell.length_a   1.000
_cell.length_b   1.000
_cell.length_c   1.000
_cell.angle_alpha   90.00
_cell.angle_beta   90.00
_cell.angle_gamma   90.00
#
_symmetry.space_group_name_H-M   'P 1'
#
loop_
_entity.id
_entity.type
_entity.pdbx_description
1 polymer ?
#
loop_
_entity_poly.entity_id
_entity_poly.type
_entity_poly.pdbx_seq_one_letter_code
_entity_poly.pdbx_strand_id
1 'polypeptide(L)'
;MFRLLEVNIYSFMTVYSQNNIIIHRCYSPDFEYKYITNFKTTKQLPPNTVAGEYFADGTKYNNNETVNAKDWFDSYEDISNVTLNERCIYMSKNNIVISILWL
;
A
#
# COMPACT_ATOMS: atom_id res chain seq x y z
N MET A 1 1.87 18.81 -4.82
CA MET A 1 1.04 19.13 -3.64
C MET A 1 -0.21 18.25 -3.70
N PHE A 2 -0.17 17.09 -3.04
CA PHE A 2 -1.24 16.08 -3.10
C PHE A 2 -2.45 16.57 -2.29
N ARG A 3 -3.45 17.14 -2.97
CA ARG A 3 -4.76 17.52 -2.40
C ARG A 3 -5.69 16.30 -2.19
N LEU A 4 -5.14 15.09 -2.16
CA LEU A 4 -5.90 13.86 -1.94
C LEU A 4 -6.16 13.57 -0.44
N LEU A 5 -5.58 14.36 0.47
CA LEU A 5 -5.65 14.16 1.92
C LEU A 5 -6.87 14.83 2.58
N GLU A 6 -7.73 15.52 1.81
CA GLU A 6 -9.03 16.04 2.28
C GLU A 6 -10.18 15.04 2.07
N VAL A 7 -9.87 13.75 1.97
CA VAL A 7 -10.90 12.74 2.20
C VAL A 7 -10.91 12.49 3.71
N ASN A 8 -12.08 12.64 4.32
CA ASN A 8 -12.39 12.43 5.74
C ASN A 8 -12.21 10.94 6.14
N ILE A 9 -11.07 10.34 5.78
CA ILE A 9 -10.71 8.97 6.07
C ILE A 9 -9.97 9.02 7.38
N TYR A 10 -10.64 8.55 8.43
CA TYR A 10 -10.10 8.65 9.77
C TYR A 10 -8.78 7.87 9.88
N SER A 11 -8.65 6.70 9.25
CA SER A 11 -7.44 5.88 9.33
C SER A 11 -6.89 5.49 7.95
N PHE A 12 -5.66 5.91 7.59
CA PHE A 12 -5.05 5.54 6.30
C PHE A 12 -3.51 5.43 6.33
N MET A 13 -2.96 4.72 5.35
CA MET A 13 -1.53 4.72 5.00
C MET A 13 -1.35 4.99 3.50
N THR A 14 -0.32 5.76 3.13
CA THR A 14 0.16 5.81 1.75
C THR A 14 1.56 5.23 1.66
N VAL A 15 1.79 4.46 0.60
CA VAL A 15 3.06 3.81 0.30
C VAL A 15 3.51 4.27 -1.07
N TYR A 16 4.62 4.99 -1.12
CA TYR A 16 5.26 5.39 -2.36
C TYR A 16 6.31 4.34 -2.72
N SER A 17 6.15 3.79 -3.93
CA SER A 17 7.04 2.77 -4.47
C SER A 17 7.54 3.14 -5.85
N GLN A 18 8.79 2.82 -6.14
CA GLN A 18 9.42 3.05 -7.43
C GLN A 18 10.26 1.84 -7.80
N ASN A 19 10.09 1.32 -9.02
CA ASN A 19 10.80 0.11 -9.47
C ASN A 19 10.66 -1.07 -8.49
N ASN A 20 9.45 -1.31 -7.97
CA ASN A 20 9.16 -2.34 -6.95
C ASN A 20 9.85 -2.16 -5.58
N ILE A 21 10.40 -0.97 -5.30
CA ILE A 21 11.05 -0.64 -4.03
C ILE A 21 10.23 0.44 -3.32
N ILE A 22 9.90 0.22 -2.05
CA ILE A 22 9.27 1.21 -1.19
C ILE A 22 10.30 2.30 -0.85
N ILE A 23 10.04 3.52 -1.31
CA ILE A 23 10.90 4.68 -1.05
C ILE A 23 10.44 5.41 0.20
N HIS A 24 9.13 5.57 0.36
CA HIS A 24 8.55 6.31 1.48
C HIS A 24 7.18 5.78 1.85
N ARG A 25 6.77 6.02 3.11
CA ARG A 25 5.43 5.75 3.60
C ARG A 25 5.03 6.82 4.60
N CYS A 26 3.77 7.23 4.55
CA CYS A 26 3.15 8.07 5.59
C CYS A 26 1.81 7.47 5.97
N TYR A 27 1.36 7.74 7.19
CA TYR A 27 0.13 7.18 7.72
C TYR A 27 -0.49 8.15 8.72
N SER A 28 -1.81 8.08 8.88
CA SER A 28 -2.51 8.84 9.91
C SER A 28 -2.15 8.31 11.31
N PRO A 29 -2.18 9.15 12.36
CA PRO A 29 -1.78 8.73 13.70
C PRO A 29 -2.54 7.51 14.26
N ASP A 30 -3.78 7.32 13.82
CA ASP A 30 -4.73 6.27 14.20
C ASP A 30 -4.76 5.07 13.23
N PHE A 31 -3.81 4.99 12.29
CA PHE A 31 -3.60 3.77 11.51
C PHE A 31 -2.90 2.69 12.33
N GLU A 32 -3.59 1.58 12.58
CA GLU A 32 -3.16 0.53 13.50
C GLU A 32 -1.95 -0.26 12.99
N TYR A 33 -1.81 -0.40 11.66
CA TYR A 33 -0.79 -1.26 11.04
C TYR A 33 0.44 -0.46 10.61
N LYS A 34 1.58 -0.69 11.25
CA LYS A 34 2.79 0.14 11.07
C LYS A 34 3.99 -0.62 10.52
N TYR A 35 3.93 -1.93 10.36
CA TYR A 35 5.08 -2.75 9.99
C TYR A 35 4.83 -3.44 8.65
N ILE A 36 5.20 -2.77 7.56
CA ILE A 36 5.10 -3.36 6.22
C ILE A 36 6.06 -4.55 6.10
N THR A 37 5.55 -5.66 5.58
CA THR A 37 6.31 -6.88 5.28
C THR A 37 7.54 -6.54 4.43
N ASN A 38 8.68 -7.15 4.74
CA ASN A 38 9.96 -6.93 4.05
C ASN A 38 10.55 -5.51 4.08
N PHE A 39 9.90 -4.53 4.73
CA PHE A 39 10.36 -3.14 4.70
C PHE A 39 11.74 -2.94 5.34
N LYS A 40 12.08 -3.69 6.39
CA LYS A 40 13.39 -3.60 7.06
C LYS A 40 14.50 -4.41 6.38
N THR A 41 14.15 -5.37 5.53
CA THR A 41 15.11 -6.31 4.91
C THR A 41 15.43 -5.89 3.48
N THR A 42 14.45 -5.93 2.58
CA THR A 42 14.64 -5.66 1.15
C THR A 42 14.04 -4.33 0.71
N LYS A 43 13.10 -3.77 1.49
CA LYS A 43 12.20 -2.68 1.09
C LYS A 43 11.36 -3.00 -0.15
N GLN A 44 11.37 -4.25 -0.59
CA GLN A 44 10.59 -4.67 -1.74
C GLN A 44 9.12 -4.61 -1.37
N LEU A 45 8.30 -4.15 -2.32
CA LEU A 45 6.87 -4.12 -2.13
C LEU A 45 6.34 -5.57 -2.03
N PRO A 46 5.45 -5.88 -1.08
CA PRO A 46 4.94 -7.25 -0.96
C PRO A 46 4.21 -7.68 -2.24
N PRO A 47 4.45 -8.90 -2.75
CA PRO A 47 4.01 -9.30 -4.08
C PRO A 47 2.48 -9.43 -4.21
N ASN A 48 1.78 -9.79 -3.12
CA ASN A 48 0.33 -10.03 -3.11
C ASN A 48 -0.49 -8.75 -2.85
N THR A 49 0.05 -7.60 -3.24
CA THR A 49 -0.62 -6.30 -3.13
C THR A 49 -0.94 -5.79 -4.52
N VAL A 50 -1.87 -4.85 -4.66
CA VAL A 50 -2.25 -4.34 -5.99
C VAL A 50 -1.06 -3.68 -6.69
N ALA A 51 -0.25 -2.92 -5.94
CA ALA A 51 0.99 -2.37 -6.47
C ALA A 51 2.05 -3.45 -6.78
N GLY A 52 2.06 -4.55 -6.01
CA GLY A 52 2.98 -5.67 -6.20
C GLY A 52 2.69 -6.42 -7.50
N GLU A 53 1.41 -6.71 -7.75
CA GLU A 53 0.91 -7.27 -9.00
C GLU A 53 1.29 -6.38 -10.19
N TYR A 54 1.06 -5.07 -10.07
CA TYR A 54 1.46 -4.11 -11.12
C TYR A 54 2.96 -4.19 -11.46
N PHE A 55 3.85 -4.29 -10.47
CA PHE A 55 5.28 -4.42 -10.75
C PHE A 55 5.68 -5.81 -11.26
N ALA A 56 4.87 -6.84 -10.99
CA ALA A 56 5.12 -8.20 -11.46
C ALA A 56 4.71 -8.41 -12.93
N ASP A 57 3.52 -7.96 -13.32
CA ASP A 57 2.93 -8.25 -14.64
C ASP A 57 2.34 -7.05 -15.38
N GLY A 58 2.32 -5.87 -14.76
CA GLY A 58 1.78 -4.64 -15.34
C GLY A 58 0.27 -4.46 -15.19
N THR A 59 -0.42 -5.34 -14.44
CA THR A 59 -1.86 -5.25 -14.17
C THR A 59 -2.20 -3.96 -13.44
N LYS A 60 -3.26 -3.29 -13.88
CA LYS A 60 -3.74 -2.04 -13.30
C LYS A 60 -5.20 -2.17 -12.92
N TYR A 61 -5.52 -1.69 -11.73
CA TYR A 61 -6.87 -1.63 -11.21
C TYR A 61 -7.28 -0.17 -11.10
N ASN A 62 -8.37 0.21 -11.78
CA ASN A 62 -8.85 1.59 -11.79
C ASN A 62 -9.74 1.93 -10.59
N ASN A 63 -10.18 0.90 -9.85
CA ASN A 63 -11.08 1.01 -8.71
C ASN A 63 -10.32 0.72 -7.41
N ASN A 64 -11.04 0.77 -6.29
CA ASN A 64 -10.53 0.29 -5.02
C ASN A 64 -10.61 -1.24 -5.02
N GLU A 65 -9.53 -1.89 -4.62
CA GLU A 65 -9.47 -3.34 -4.48
C GLU A 65 -9.41 -3.72 -3.00
N THR A 66 -10.00 -4.86 -2.65
CA THR A 66 -9.93 -5.40 -1.29
C THR A 66 -8.76 -6.37 -1.19
N VAL A 67 -7.81 -6.08 -0.30
CA VAL A 67 -6.63 -6.91 -0.03
C VAL A 67 -6.62 -7.38 1.42
N ASN A 68 -5.93 -8.48 1.73
CA ASN A 68 -5.76 -8.88 3.13
C ASN A 68 -4.70 -8.02 3.80
N ALA A 69 -4.91 -7.63 5.04
CA ALA A 69 -3.93 -6.86 5.81
C ALA A 69 -2.59 -7.59 5.93
N LYS A 70 -2.61 -8.92 6.05
CA LYS A 70 -1.40 -9.77 6.09
C LYS A 70 -0.56 -9.75 4.81
N ASP A 71 -1.15 -9.36 3.67
CA ASP A 71 -0.39 -9.24 2.42
C ASP A 71 0.48 -7.97 2.44
N TRP A 72 0.13 -6.99 3.28
CA TRP A 72 0.87 -5.74 3.47
C TRP A 72 1.76 -5.73 4.72
N PHE A 73 1.29 -6.33 5.82
CA PHE A 73 1.87 -6.14 7.14
C PHE A 73 2.26 -7.47 7.81
N ASP A 74 3.46 -7.50 8.38
CA ASP A 74 3.90 -8.57 9.27
C ASP A 74 3.84 -8.05 10.72
N SER A 75 3.72 -8.96 11.69
CA SER A 75 3.87 -8.69 13.14
C SER A 75 2.59 -8.38 13.93
N TYR A 76 1.43 -8.88 13.50
CA TYR A 76 0.21 -8.82 14.30
C TYR A 76 -0.44 -10.21 14.36
N GLU A 77 -0.71 -10.72 15.57
CA GLU A 77 -1.17 -12.09 15.79
C GLU A 77 -2.58 -12.38 15.21
N ASP A 78 -3.41 -11.34 15.02
CA ASP A 78 -4.84 -11.50 14.66
C ASP A 78 -5.26 -10.78 13.35
N ILE A 79 -4.32 -10.39 12.48
CA ILE A 79 -4.67 -9.68 11.23
C ILE A 79 -5.09 -10.60 10.08
N SER A 80 -5.18 -11.91 10.33
CA SER A 80 -5.42 -12.92 9.29
C SER A 80 -6.78 -12.76 8.60
N ASN A 81 -7.77 -12.18 9.30
CA ASN A 81 -9.12 -11.94 8.79
C ASN A 81 -9.42 -10.45 8.54
N VAL A 82 -8.42 -9.58 8.67
CA VAL A 82 -8.58 -8.15 8.41
C VAL A 82 -8.37 -7.89 6.93
N THR A 83 -9.29 -7.13 6.34
CA THR A 83 -9.18 -6.65 4.96
C THR A 83 -8.99 -5.15 4.94
N LEU A 84 -8.34 -4.67 3.88
CA LEU A 84 -8.09 -3.26 3.62
C LEU A 84 -8.55 -2.95 2.21
N ASN A 85 -8.98 -1.71 2.01
CA ASN A 85 -9.10 -1.13 0.69
C ASN A 85 -7.74 -0.63 0.23
N GLU A 86 -7.32 -1.01 -0.96
CA GLU A 86 -6.16 -0.48 -1.66
C GLU A 86 -6.60 0.26 -2.92
N ARG A 87 -6.10 1.49 -3.10
CA ARG A 87 -6.18 2.21 -4.37
C ARG A 87 -4.80 2.62 -4.84
N CYS A 88 -4.47 2.26 -6.07
CA CYS A 88 -3.22 2.62 -6.69
C CYS A 88 -3.36 3.85 -7.60
N ILE A 89 -2.36 4.74 -7.51
CA ILE A 89 -2.13 5.79 -8.50
C ILE A 89 -0.85 5.44 -9.25
N TYR A 90 -1.00 5.12 -10.54
CA TYR A 90 0.09 4.69 -11.39
C TYR A 90 0.73 5.87 -12.12
N MET A 91 2.02 6.10 -11.89
CA MET A 91 2.83 7.11 -12.58
C MET A 91 3.85 6.42 -13.49
N SER A 92 3.35 5.86 -14.59
CA SER A 92 4.10 4.94 -15.47
C SER A 92 5.38 5.52 -16.07
N LYS A 93 5.46 6.85 -16.32
CA LYS A 93 6.67 7.48 -16.89
C LYS A 93 7.92 7.30 -16.02
N ASN A 94 7.74 7.21 -14.71
CA ASN A 94 8.83 7.12 -13.75
C ASN A 94 8.85 5.77 -13.02
N ASN A 95 7.99 4.84 -13.45
CA ASN A 95 7.74 3.56 -12.81
C ASN A 95 7.44 3.67 -11.31
N ILE A 96 6.57 4.63 -10.97
CA ILE A 96 6.13 4.90 -9.60
C ILE A 96 4.69 4.41 -9.41
N VAL A 97 4.40 3.83 -8.26
CA VAL A 97 3.04 3.57 -7.77
C VAL A 97 2.88 4.15 -6.37
N ILE A 98 1.79 4.88 -6.16
CA ILE A 98 1.33 5.26 -4.82
C ILE A 98 0.16 4.35 -4.47
N SER A 99 0.34 3.49 -3.48
CA SER A 99 -0.77 2.77 -2.85
C SER A 99 -1.35 3.61 -1.72
N ILE A 100 -2.67 3.66 -1.65
CA ILE A 100 -3.43 4.28 -0.56
C ILE A 100 -4.21 3.14 0.09
N LEU A 101 -4.02 2.95 1.40
CA LEU A 101 -4.58 1.87 2.20
C LEU A 101 -5.48 2.44 3.28
N TRP A 102 -6.68 1.87 3.45
CA TRP A 102 -7.60 2.22 4.54
C TRP A 102 -8.53 1.04 4.87
N LEU A 103 -9.14 1.07 6.06
CA LEU A 103 -10.17 0.10 6.49
C LEU A 103 -11.52 0.44 5.85
#